data_AF-A0A3N7E1E4-F1
#
_entry.id   AF-A0A3N7E1E4-F1
#
_cell.length_a   1.000
_cell.length_b   1.000
_cell.length_c   1.000
_cell.angle_alpha   90.00
_cell.angle_beta   90.00
_cell.angle_gamma   90.00
#
_symmetry.space_group_name_H-M   'P 1'
#
loop_
_entity.id
_entity.type
_entity.pdbx_description
1 polymer ?
#
loop_
_entity_poly.entity_id
_entity_poly.type
_entity_poly.pdbx_seq_one_letter_code
_entity_poly.pdbx_strand_id
1 'polypeptide(L)'
;MVAKIAGELDLHQVLKLCTPKFNAYPYYLSLAFGLYFLYRDKTRFWKITNLYLFLVVLTQIIARYSAKIYHTNIAVFNVYIIIEISYITYAFYVFLSQYIKIKNWLIGIYIGTMITYAVFVYLYDLNVYNTFTISLASVIFVIYGLMYFYLLLKDENYIDLRNHPAFWWVGGTLIFYFGSTLANFFDDLVQHVYLGKLNARIIIYTTLNFFLYAFWAYSFVCRARQRKLSH
;
A
#
# COMPACT_ATOMS: atom_id res chain seq x y z
N MET A 1 37.38 -0.61 15.10
CA MET A 1 37.77 -0.86 13.70
C MET A 1 36.69 -0.22 12.83
N VAL A 2 36.87 1.07 12.51
CA VAL A 2 35.88 1.88 11.77
C VAL A 2 35.97 1.47 10.31
N ALA A 3 34.96 0.74 9.83
CA ALA A 3 34.87 0.35 8.43
C ALA A 3 34.80 1.61 7.56
N LYS A 4 35.61 1.59 6.51
CA LYS A 4 35.83 2.61 5.49
C LYS A 4 34.49 2.95 4.81
N ILE A 5 33.79 3.98 5.29
CA ILE A 5 32.60 4.55 4.65
C ILE A 5 33.06 5.48 3.54
N ALA A 6 32.31 5.50 2.44
CA ALA A 6 32.45 6.33 1.24
C ALA A 6 33.40 5.78 0.16
N GLY A 7 32.93 4.76 -0.57
CA GLY A 7 33.08 4.81 -2.01
C GLY A 7 32.15 5.90 -2.53
N GLU A 8 32.67 6.87 -3.28
CA GLU A 8 31.88 7.96 -3.86
C GLU A 8 30.64 7.38 -4.57
N LEU A 9 29.47 7.89 -4.20
CA LEU A 9 28.20 7.50 -4.80
C LEU A 9 28.13 8.13 -6.20
N ASP A 10 28.76 7.46 -7.17
CA ASP A 10 28.79 7.89 -8.58
C ASP A 10 27.35 8.06 -9.12
N LEU A 11 27.14 9.11 -9.92
CA LEU A 11 25.85 9.46 -10.54
C LEU A 11 25.24 8.27 -11.29
N HIS A 12 26.09 7.44 -11.91
CA HIS A 12 25.66 6.22 -12.59
C HIS A 12 25.06 5.18 -11.61
N GLN A 13 25.59 5.07 -10.39
CA GLN A 13 25.03 4.17 -9.38
C GLN A 13 23.70 4.69 -8.82
N VAL A 14 23.57 6.01 -8.64
CA VAL A 14 22.31 6.65 -8.23
C VAL A 14 21.23 6.44 -9.29
N LEU A 15 21.56 6.65 -10.57
CA LEU A 15 20.64 6.39 -11.68
C LEU A 15 20.18 4.93 -11.70
N LYS A 16 21.10 3.98 -11.51
CA LYS A 16 20.76 2.55 -11.46
C LYS A 16 19.84 2.18 -10.28
N LEU A 17 19.97 2.85 -9.13
CA LEU A 17 19.06 2.68 -7.99
C LEU A 17 17.64 3.16 -8.31
N CYS A 18 17.54 4.29 -9.04
CA CYS A 18 16.29 4.89 -9.50
C CYS A 18 15.61 4.10 -10.64
N THR A 19 16.34 3.31 -11.42
CA THR A 19 15.72 2.48 -12.47
C THR A 19 14.80 1.40 -11.88
N PRO A 20 13.52 1.35 -12.25
CA PRO A 20 12.58 0.37 -11.72
C PRO A 20 12.92 -1.05 -12.22
N LYS A 21 13.01 -2.01 -11.30
CA LYS A 21 12.92 -3.44 -11.63
C LYS A 21 11.46 -3.81 -11.94
N PHE A 22 11.25 -4.97 -12.56
CA PHE A 22 9.91 -5.45 -12.97
C PHE A 22 8.84 -5.31 -11.87
N ASN A 23 9.13 -5.83 -10.67
CA ASN A 23 8.18 -5.81 -9.54
C ASN A 23 7.89 -4.39 -9.02
N ALA A 24 8.68 -3.39 -9.44
CA ALA A 24 8.51 -2.02 -9.02
C ALA A 24 7.75 -1.14 -10.01
N TYR A 25 7.59 -1.55 -11.28
CA TYR A 25 6.83 -0.76 -12.25
C TYR A 25 5.43 -0.31 -11.78
N PRO A 26 4.64 -1.13 -11.05
CA PRO A 26 3.32 -0.72 -10.58
C PRO A 26 3.35 0.58 -9.75
N TYR A 27 4.35 0.75 -8.87
CA TYR A 27 4.48 1.92 -8.01
C TYR A 27 4.72 3.20 -8.82
N TYR A 28 5.65 3.15 -9.79
CA TYR A 28 6.03 4.30 -10.61
C TYR A 28 4.90 4.68 -11.57
N LEU A 29 4.24 3.68 -12.18
CA LEU A 29 3.09 3.92 -13.04
C LEU A 29 1.93 4.53 -12.26
N SER A 30 1.60 3.99 -11.08
CA SER A 30 0.55 4.56 -10.24
C SER A 30 0.85 6.00 -9.84
N LEU A 31 2.09 6.32 -9.46
CA LEU A 31 2.51 7.69 -9.17
C LEU A 31 2.37 8.61 -10.40
N ALA A 32 2.82 8.16 -11.57
CA ALA A 32 2.69 8.94 -12.81
C ALA A 32 1.22 9.22 -13.15
N PHE A 33 0.34 8.21 -13.02
CA PHE A 33 -1.10 8.36 -13.20
C PHE A 33 -1.70 9.31 -12.15
N GLY A 34 -1.31 9.19 -10.88
CA GLY A 34 -1.75 10.07 -9.80
C GLY A 34 -1.36 11.53 -10.05
N LEU A 35 -0.11 11.78 -10.44
CA LEU A 35 0.35 13.12 -10.79
C LEU A 35 -0.41 13.68 -11.99
N TYR A 36 -0.62 12.90 -13.05
CA TYR A 36 -1.32 13.37 -14.24
C TYR A 36 -2.82 13.62 -14.00
N PHE A 37 -3.55 12.66 -13.45
CA PHE A 37 -5.01 12.73 -13.32
C PHE A 37 -5.46 13.55 -12.09
N LEU A 38 -4.72 13.49 -10.98
CA LEU A 38 -5.10 14.13 -9.72
C LEU A 38 -4.43 15.49 -9.46
N TYR A 39 -3.48 15.96 -10.29
CA TYR A 39 -2.81 17.26 -10.06
C TYR A 39 -3.76 18.44 -9.85
N ARG A 40 -4.89 18.47 -10.56
CA ARG A 40 -5.90 19.54 -10.42
C ARG A 40 -6.96 19.28 -9.33
N ASP A 41 -6.84 18.19 -8.57
CA ASP A 41 -7.84 17.85 -7.55
C ASP A 41 -7.62 18.63 -6.26
N LYS A 42 -8.67 19.28 -5.77
CA LYS A 42 -8.60 20.12 -4.57
C LYS A 42 -8.88 19.35 -3.29
N THR A 43 -9.47 18.15 -3.37
CA THR A 43 -9.82 17.38 -2.18
C THR A 43 -8.58 16.83 -1.47
N ARG A 44 -8.62 16.81 -0.14
CA ARG A 44 -7.47 16.44 0.69
C ARG A 44 -7.02 14.99 0.45
N PHE A 45 -7.98 14.07 0.28
CA PHE A 45 -7.70 12.65 0.09
C PHE A 45 -6.81 12.37 -1.13
N TRP A 46 -7.11 12.95 -2.29
CA TRP A 46 -6.33 12.71 -3.51
C TRP A 46 -4.95 13.35 -3.46
N LYS A 47 -4.79 14.50 -2.78
CA LYS A 47 -3.47 15.10 -2.53
C LYS A 47 -2.62 14.22 -1.62
N ILE A 48 -3.20 13.71 -0.53
CA ILE A 48 -2.54 12.77 0.38
C ILE A 48 -2.19 11.46 -0.36
N THR A 49 -3.04 10.99 -1.27
CA THR A 49 -2.76 9.82 -2.11
C THR A 49 -1.54 10.03 -3.00
N ASN A 50 -1.38 11.18 -3.64
CA ASN A 50 -0.17 11.48 -4.42
C ASN A 50 1.09 11.53 -3.53
N LEU A 51 0.99 12.13 -2.34
CA LEU A 51 2.09 12.14 -1.36
C LEU A 51 2.44 10.72 -0.91
N TYR A 52 1.44 9.89 -0.63
CA TYR A 52 1.63 8.49 -0.27
C TYR A 52 2.34 7.71 -1.38
N LEU A 53 1.89 7.82 -2.63
CA LEU A 53 2.54 7.16 -3.78
C LEU A 53 3.99 7.61 -3.97
N PHE A 54 4.27 8.89 -3.73
CA PHE A 54 5.64 9.39 -3.72
C PHE A 54 6.47 8.73 -2.61
N LEU A 55 5.93 8.63 -1.40
CA LEU A 55 6.58 7.94 -0.28
C LEU A 55 6.80 6.44 -0.59
N VAL A 56 5.87 5.77 -1.27
CA VAL A 56 6.05 4.37 -1.70
C VAL A 56 7.27 4.22 -2.62
N VAL A 57 7.37 5.07 -3.65
CA VAL A 57 8.51 5.06 -4.58
C VAL A 57 9.81 5.40 -3.85
N LEU A 58 9.78 6.37 -2.94
CA LEU A 58 10.93 6.75 -2.12
C LEU A 58 11.39 5.58 -1.23
N THR A 59 10.47 4.92 -0.53
CA THR A 59 10.75 3.73 0.28
C THR A 59 11.39 2.64 -0.56
N GLN A 60 10.93 2.41 -1.80
CA GLN A 60 11.54 1.41 -2.69
C GLN A 60 12.99 1.78 -3.06
N ILE A 61 13.28 3.05 -3.31
CA ILE A 61 14.64 3.52 -3.60
C ILE A 61 15.53 3.35 -2.36
N ILE A 62 15.06 3.79 -1.18
CA ILE A 62 15.79 3.67 0.09
C ILE A 62 16.03 2.20 0.44
N ALA A 63 15.02 1.34 0.30
CA ALA A 63 15.13 -0.09 0.59
C ALA A 63 16.19 -0.77 -0.29
N ARG A 64 16.29 -0.40 -1.58
CA ARG A 64 17.33 -0.91 -2.47
C ARG A 64 18.71 -0.41 -2.11
N TYR A 65 18.81 0.87 -1.75
CA TYR A 65 20.05 1.46 -1.27
C TYR A 65 20.54 0.75 -0.01
N SER A 66 19.66 0.56 0.98
CA SER A 66 19.96 -0.14 2.22
C SER A 66 20.33 -1.61 1.99
N ALA A 67 19.61 -2.32 1.11
CA ALA A 67 19.96 -3.70 0.75
C ALA A 67 21.35 -3.80 0.11
N LYS A 68 21.81 -2.78 -0.62
CA LYS A 68 23.14 -2.78 -1.27
C LYS A 68 24.27 -2.49 -0.27
N ILE A 69 24.04 -1.59 0.69
CA ILE A 69 25.10 -1.10 1.60
C ILE A 69 25.11 -1.83 2.93
N TYR A 70 23.94 -2.04 3.52
CA TYR A 70 23.77 -2.67 4.83
C TYR A 70 23.38 -4.14 4.73
N HIS A 71 23.26 -4.68 3.50
CA HIS A 71 22.82 -6.06 3.22
C HIS A 71 21.42 -6.41 3.77
N THR A 72 20.66 -5.41 4.22
CA THR A 72 19.29 -5.56 4.73
C THR A 72 18.45 -4.35 4.35
N ASN A 73 17.16 -4.58 4.16
CA ASN A 73 16.15 -3.57 3.90
C ASN A 73 14.96 -3.66 4.87
N ILE A 74 15.04 -4.54 5.87
CA ILE A 74 13.92 -4.89 6.74
C ILE A 74 13.50 -3.68 7.58
N ALA A 75 14.46 -2.96 8.17
CA ALA A 75 14.16 -1.77 8.96
C ALA A 75 13.43 -0.68 8.15
N VAL A 76 13.78 -0.51 6.87
CA VAL A 76 13.12 0.45 5.97
C VAL A 76 11.66 0.07 5.77
N PHE A 77 11.38 -1.22 5.54
CA PHE A 77 10.01 -1.70 5.39
C PHE A 77 9.22 -1.65 6.70
N ASN A 78 9.85 -1.96 7.84
CA ASN A 78 9.18 -1.86 9.14
C ASN A 78 8.72 -0.43 9.43
N VAL A 79 9.56 0.57 9.17
CA VAL A 79 9.15 1.99 9.29
C VAL A 79 8.02 2.32 8.31
N TYR A 80 8.10 1.81 7.09
CA TYR A 80 7.08 2.06 6.07
C TYR A 80 5.70 1.46 6.44
N ILE A 81 5.63 0.35 7.18
CA ILE A 81 4.36 -0.24 7.65
C ILE A 81 3.50 0.81 8.37
N ILE A 82 4.10 1.69 9.18
CA ILE A 82 3.36 2.75 9.88
C ILE A 82 2.69 3.69 8.89
N ILE A 83 3.42 4.10 7.85
CA ILE A 83 2.93 5.00 6.79
C ILE A 83 1.79 4.33 6.02
N GLU A 84 1.97 3.07 5.65
CA GLU A 84 0.97 2.27 4.94
C GLU A 84 -0.31 2.11 5.75
N ILE A 85 -0.22 1.65 7.00
CA ILE A 85 -1.38 1.45 7.86
C ILE A 85 -2.11 2.77 8.10
N SER A 86 -1.38 3.87 8.31
CA SER A 86 -1.95 5.20 8.49
C SER A 86 -2.73 5.66 7.26
N TYR A 87 -2.13 5.52 6.07
CA TYR A 87 -2.76 5.94 4.83
C TYR A 87 -4.02 5.12 4.52
N ILE A 88 -3.94 3.79 4.59
CA ILE A 88 -5.06 2.91 4.27
C ILE A 88 -6.21 3.11 5.27
N THR A 89 -5.90 3.24 6.57
CA THR A 89 -6.92 3.55 7.58
C THR A 89 -7.60 4.90 7.32
N TYR A 90 -6.80 5.92 6.98
CA TYR A 90 -7.34 7.23 6.61
C TYR A 90 -8.24 7.17 5.36
N ALA A 91 -7.85 6.41 4.35
CA ALA A 91 -8.66 6.20 3.15
C ALA A 91 -10.01 5.55 3.49
N PHE A 92 -9.99 4.49 4.30
CA PHE A 92 -11.22 3.85 4.78
C PHE A 92 -12.09 4.79 5.62
N TYR A 93 -11.49 5.64 6.46
CA TYR A 93 -12.23 6.70 7.15
C TYR A 93 -12.95 7.62 6.16
N VAL A 94 -12.27 8.11 5.12
CA VAL A 94 -12.85 9.00 4.12
C VAL A 94 -14.04 8.34 3.41
N PHE A 95 -13.93 7.07 3.01
CA PHE A 95 -14.98 6.39 2.27
C PHE A 95 -16.14 5.89 3.15
N LEU A 96 -15.86 5.31 4.31
CA LEU A 96 -16.90 4.80 5.20
C LEU A 96 -17.68 5.91 5.91
N SER A 97 -17.04 7.07 6.15
CA SER A 97 -17.71 8.21 6.78
C SER A 97 -18.85 8.81 5.96
N GLN A 98 -18.95 8.46 4.68
CA GLN A 98 -20.07 8.85 3.81
C GLN A 98 -21.35 8.09 4.16
N TYR A 99 -21.23 6.90 4.75
CA TYR A 99 -22.35 6.01 5.06
C TYR A 99 -22.64 5.91 6.56
N ILE A 100 -21.60 5.93 7.40
CA ILE A 100 -21.73 5.70 8.85
C ILE A 100 -20.77 6.56 9.68
N LYS A 101 -21.18 6.87 10.92
CA LYS A 101 -20.33 7.56 11.91
C LYS A 101 -19.33 6.59 12.54
N ILE A 102 -18.22 6.33 11.84
CA ILE A 102 -17.24 5.30 12.24
C ILE A 102 -15.97 5.83 12.93
N LYS A 103 -15.82 7.17 13.03
CA LYS A 103 -14.57 7.82 13.44
C LYS A 103 -13.92 7.21 14.70
N ASN A 104 -14.67 7.07 15.78
CA ASN A 104 -14.13 6.60 17.06
C ASN A 104 -13.67 5.14 17.00
N TRP A 105 -14.40 4.31 16.26
CA TRP A 105 -14.08 2.90 16.09
C TRP A 105 -12.80 2.72 15.27
N LEU A 106 -12.65 3.47 14.17
CA LEU A 106 -11.41 3.48 13.38
C LEU A 106 -10.20 3.97 14.18
N ILE A 107 -10.36 5.02 14.98
CA ILE A 107 -9.29 5.51 15.85
C ILE A 107 -8.88 4.44 16.87
N GLY A 108 -9.83 3.76 17.50
CA GLY A 108 -9.55 2.68 18.44
C GLY A 108 -8.77 1.52 17.82
N ILE A 109 -9.19 1.06 16.64
CA ILE A 109 -8.50 -0.02 15.91
C ILE A 109 -7.11 0.41 15.44
N TYR A 110 -6.99 1.65 14.95
CA TYR A 110 -5.71 2.21 14.54
C TYR A 110 -4.72 2.26 15.72
N ILE A 111 -5.14 2.80 16.86
CA ILE A 111 -4.32 2.85 18.08
C ILE A 111 -3.93 1.43 18.52
N GLY A 112 -4.89 0.49 18.55
CA GLY A 112 -4.61 -0.91 18.87
C GLY A 112 -3.55 -1.52 17.96
N THR A 113 -3.66 -1.28 16.65
CA THR A 113 -2.70 -1.77 15.65
C THR A 113 -1.30 -1.15 15.86
N MET A 114 -1.23 0.14 16.20
CA MET A 114 0.04 0.82 16.50
C MET A 114 0.68 0.33 17.80
N ILE A 115 -0.13 -0.01 18.82
CA ILE A 115 0.36 -0.66 20.03
C ILE A 115 0.94 -2.03 19.68
N THR A 116 0.24 -2.84 18.88
CA THR A 116 0.76 -4.13 18.41
C THR A 116 2.08 -3.97 17.66
N TYR A 117 2.20 -2.96 16.79
CA TYR A 117 3.45 -2.64 16.11
C TYR A 117 4.58 -2.32 17.10
N ALA A 118 4.32 -1.42 18.06
CA ALA A 118 5.31 -1.00 19.04
C ALA A 118 5.78 -2.16 19.93
N VAL A 119 4.85 -3.01 20.38
CA VAL A 119 5.17 -4.22 21.16
C VAL A 119 6.02 -5.19 20.34
N PHE A 120 5.69 -5.41 19.07
CA PHE A 120 6.48 -6.29 18.21
C PHE A 120 7.92 -5.76 18.05
N VAL A 121 8.09 -4.48 17.74
CA VAL A 121 9.41 -3.86 17.59
C VAL A 121 10.21 -3.93 18.89
N TYR A 122 9.56 -3.73 20.04
CA TYR A 122 10.19 -3.85 21.35
C TYR A 122 10.70 -5.27 21.63
N LEU A 123 9.94 -6.31 21.24
CA LEU A 123 10.29 -7.71 21.50
C LEU A 123 11.29 -8.29 20.51
N TYR A 124 11.23 -7.90 19.23
CA TYR A 124 11.95 -8.56 18.13
C TYR A 124 12.95 -7.66 17.38
N ASP A 125 13.11 -6.39 17.77
CA ASP A 125 13.92 -5.37 17.09
C ASP A 125 13.39 -4.97 15.70
N LEU A 126 13.80 -3.79 15.22
CA LEU A 126 13.45 -3.24 13.89
C LEU A 126 14.05 -4.03 12.73
N ASN A 127 14.98 -4.95 12.99
CA ASN A 127 15.62 -5.76 11.97
C ASN A 127 14.89 -7.08 11.67
N VAL A 128 13.82 -7.40 12.40
CA VAL A 128 12.94 -8.54 12.13
C VAL A 128 11.67 -8.05 11.45
N TYR A 129 11.31 -8.66 10.31
CA TYR A 129 10.15 -8.24 9.53
C TYR A 129 8.87 -8.44 10.33
N ASN A 130 8.08 -7.36 10.49
CA ASN A 130 6.88 -7.38 11.33
C ASN A 130 5.67 -8.00 10.60
N THR A 131 5.78 -9.30 10.30
CA THR A 131 4.73 -10.09 9.65
C THR A 131 3.44 -10.11 10.48
N PHE A 132 3.55 -10.07 11.81
CA PHE A 132 2.38 -10.12 12.69
C PHE A 132 1.50 -8.89 12.54
N THR A 133 2.06 -7.68 12.65
CA THR A 133 1.31 -6.44 12.46
C THR A 133 0.74 -6.34 11.04
N ILE A 134 1.50 -6.74 10.01
CA ILE A 134 1.03 -6.71 8.63
C ILE A 134 -0.17 -7.65 8.43
N SER A 135 -0.10 -8.87 8.97
CA SER A 135 -1.20 -9.83 8.88
C SER A 135 -2.44 -9.33 9.63
N LEU A 136 -2.27 -8.78 10.83
CA LEU A 136 -3.36 -8.18 11.59
C LEU A 136 -4.01 -7.02 10.82
N ALA A 137 -3.21 -6.09 10.30
CA ALA A 137 -3.69 -4.96 9.51
C ALA A 137 -4.41 -5.42 8.23
N SER A 138 -3.89 -6.46 7.56
CA SER A 138 -4.51 -7.03 6.35
C SER A 138 -5.93 -7.55 6.63
N VAL A 139 -6.12 -8.28 7.73
CA VAL A 139 -7.45 -8.76 8.17
C VAL A 139 -8.39 -7.59 8.46
N ILE A 140 -7.90 -6.57 9.17
CA ILE A 140 -8.68 -5.36 9.47
C ILE A 140 -9.13 -4.65 8.18
N PHE A 141 -8.24 -4.50 7.21
CA PHE A 141 -8.55 -3.85 5.93
C PHE A 141 -9.51 -4.65 5.06
N VAL A 142 -9.47 -5.98 5.13
CA VAL A 142 -10.48 -6.84 4.51
C VAL A 142 -11.85 -6.57 5.12
N ILE A 143 -11.96 -6.52 6.44
CA ILE A 143 -13.22 -6.21 7.13
C ILE A 143 -13.75 -4.83 6.72
N TYR A 144 -12.89 -3.82 6.64
CA TYR A 144 -13.29 -2.48 6.20
C TYR A 144 -13.76 -2.45 4.73
N GLY A 145 -13.08 -3.20 3.85
CA GLY A 145 -13.48 -3.32 2.45
C GLY A 145 -14.85 -4.00 2.29
N LEU A 146 -15.07 -5.11 2.99
CA LEU A 146 -16.36 -5.81 2.98
C LEU A 146 -17.48 -4.93 3.54
N MET A 147 -17.21 -4.22 4.64
CA MET A 147 -18.18 -3.29 5.23
C MET A 147 -18.51 -2.12 4.29
N TYR A 148 -17.52 -1.59 3.57
CA TYR A 148 -17.76 -0.58 2.54
C TYR A 148 -18.70 -1.10 1.45
N PHE A 149 -18.44 -2.29 0.90
CA PHE A 149 -19.31 -2.86 -0.14
C PHE A 149 -20.71 -3.20 0.38
N TYR A 150 -20.83 -3.69 1.61
CA TYR A 150 -22.13 -3.92 2.24
C TYR A 150 -22.94 -2.62 2.35
N LEU A 151 -22.32 -1.53 2.82
CA LEU A 151 -22.98 -0.23 2.93
C LEU A 151 -23.32 0.37 1.57
N LEU A 152 -22.43 0.21 0.58
CA LEU A 152 -22.66 0.65 -0.79
C LEU A 152 -23.86 -0.07 -1.43
N LEU A 153 -24.04 -1.37 -1.17
CA LEU A 153 -25.19 -2.13 -1.66
C LEU A 153 -26.51 -1.78 -0.95
N LYS A 154 -26.43 -1.29 0.29
CA LYS A 154 -27.58 -0.85 1.07
C LYS A 154 -28.00 0.59 0.75
N ASP A 155 -27.12 1.36 0.12
CA ASP A 155 -27.41 2.74 -0.27
C ASP A 155 -28.48 2.74 -1.39
N GLU A 156 -29.56 3.49 -1.16
CA GLU A 156 -30.67 3.60 -2.12
C GLU A 156 -30.34 4.56 -3.27
N ASN A 157 -29.26 5.33 -3.13
CA ASN A 157 -28.82 6.27 -4.17
C ASN A 157 -28.24 5.52 -5.37
N TYR A 158 -28.70 5.90 -6.56
CA TYR A 158 -28.12 5.38 -7.80
C TYR A 158 -26.67 5.86 -7.94
N ILE A 159 -25.73 4.91 -7.89
CA ILE A 159 -24.30 5.16 -8.10
C ILE A 159 -23.85 4.36 -9.31
N ASP A 160 -23.33 5.03 -10.33
CA ASP A 160 -22.62 4.36 -11.42
C ASP A 160 -21.28 3.80 -10.93
N LEU A 161 -21.30 2.52 -10.54
CA LEU A 161 -20.15 1.78 -10.03
C LEU A 161 -18.96 1.84 -10.98
N ARG A 162 -19.20 1.84 -12.29
CA ARG A 162 -18.12 1.84 -13.30
C ARG A 162 -17.29 3.11 -13.23
N ASN A 163 -17.91 4.23 -12.85
CA ASN A 163 -17.26 5.54 -12.76
C ASN A 163 -17.07 6.02 -11.31
N HIS A 164 -17.33 5.17 -10.31
CA HIS A 164 -17.19 5.54 -8.90
C HIS A 164 -15.76 5.33 -8.38
N PRO A 165 -14.97 6.38 -8.07
CA PRO A 165 -13.55 6.23 -7.73
C PRO A 165 -13.32 5.40 -6.47
N ALA A 166 -14.15 5.59 -5.44
CA ALA A 166 -14.00 4.87 -4.17
C ALA A 166 -14.24 3.36 -4.35
N PHE A 167 -15.13 2.96 -5.26
CA PHE A 167 -15.38 1.55 -5.57
C PHE A 167 -14.10 0.86 -6.06
N TRP A 168 -13.41 1.47 -7.02
CA TRP A 168 -12.17 0.93 -7.58
C TRP A 168 -11.00 0.98 -6.58
N TRP A 169 -10.90 2.05 -5.81
CA TRP A 169 -9.86 2.16 -4.78
C TRP A 169 -10.02 1.07 -3.72
N VAL A 170 -11.23 0.92 -3.16
CA VAL A 170 -11.53 -0.07 -2.12
C VAL A 170 -11.45 -1.49 -2.69
N GLY A 171 -11.90 -1.73 -3.92
CA GLY A 171 -11.80 -3.02 -4.58
C GLY A 171 -10.36 -3.51 -4.73
N GLY A 172 -9.45 -2.63 -5.18
CA GLY A 172 -8.03 -2.96 -5.28
C GLY A 172 -7.41 -3.28 -3.92
N THR A 173 -7.72 -2.45 -2.92
CA THR A 173 -7.29 -2.62 -1.53
C THR A 173 -7.78 -3.95 -0.95
N LEU A 174 -9.06 -4.30 -1.15
CA LEU A 174 -9.65 -5.56 -0.69
C LEU A 174 -8.95 -6.77 -1.31
N ILE A 175 -8.77 -6.79 -2.63
CA ILE A 175 -8.10 -7.90 -3.34
C ILE A 175 -6.67 -8.07 -2.82
N PHE A 176 -5.92 -6.97 -2.68
CA PHE A 176 -4.54 -7.01 -2.20
C PHE A 176 -4.43 -7.57 -0.78
N TYR A 177 -5.19 -7.02 0.17
CA TYR A 177 -5.07 -7.41 1.58
C TYR A 177 -5.69 -8.79 1.84
N PHE A 178 -6.76 -9.16 1.14
CA PHE A 178 -7.30 -10.51 1.20
C PHE A 178 -6.31 -11.54 0.65
N GLY A 179 -5.74 -11.29 -0.53
CA GLY A 179 -4.72 -12.16 -1.12
C GLY A 179 -3.45 -12.26 -0.25
N SER A 180 -3.03 -11.15 0.36
CA SER A 180 -1.88 -11.12 1.28
C SER A 180 -2.16 -11.92 2.56
N THR A 181 -3.38 -11.83 3.09
CA THR A 181 -3.80 -12.61 4.26
C THR A 181 -3.76 -14.11 3.95
N LEU A 182 -4.29 -14.52 2.79
CA LEU A 182 -4.23 -15.92 2.35
C LEU A 182 -2.77 -16.38 2.17
N ALA A 183 -1.93 -15.56 1.53
CA ALA A 183 -0.53 -15.88 1.32
C ALA A 183 0.25 -16.04 2.64
N ASN A 184 -0.05 -15.22 3.65
CA ASN A 184 0.56 -15.32 4.97
C ASN A 184 -0.01 -16.49 5.79
N PHE A 185 -1.29 -16.82 5.63
CA PHE A 185 -1.90 -17.96 6.32
C PHE A 185 -1.33 -19.30 5.82
N PHE A 186 -1.06 -19.39 4.51
CA PHE A 186 -0.44 -20.55 3.89
C PHE A 186 1.08 -20.37 3.67
N ASP A 187 1.76 -19.54 4.46
CA ASP A 187 3.17 -19.16 4.22
C ASP A 187 4.08 -20.39 4.17
N ASP A 188 3.89 -21.37 5.07
CA ASP A 188 4.65 -22.63 5.07
C ASP A 188 4.53 -23.39 3.75
N LEU A 189 3.32 -23.47 3.18
CA LEU A 189 3.10 -24.13 1.89
C LEU A 189 3.69 -23.30 0.74
N VAL A 190 3.46 -21.98 0.77
CA VAL A 190 3.81 -21.07 -0.32
C VAL A 190 5.32 -20.87 -0.43
N GLN A 191 6.07 -20.92 0.67
CA GLN A 191 7.53 -20.76 0.65
C GLN A 191 8.26 -21.96 0.04
N HIS A 192 7.67 -23.15 0.10
CA HIS A 192 8.28 -24.39 -0.41
C HIS A 192 7.91 -24.70 -1.86
N VAL A 193 6.96 -23.96 -2.45
CA VAL A 193 6.55 -24.13 -3.85
C VAL A 193 7.33 -23.17 -4.75
N TYR A 194 8.11 -23.75 -5.66
CA TYR A 194 8.87 -23.01 -6.68
C TYR A 194 8.25 -23.23 -8.06
N LEU A 195 8.00 -22.14 -8.77
CA LEU A 195 7.59 -22.16 -10.18
C LEU A 195 8.80 -21.69 -11.00
N GLY A 196 9.61 -22.66 -11.45
CA GLY A 196 10.88 -22.39 -12.12
C GLY A 196 11.90 -21.76 -11.16
N LYS A 197 12.40 -20.57 -11.50
CA LYS A 197 13.42 -19.85 -10.69
C LYS A 197 12.83 -18.91 -9.64
N LEU A 198 11.50 -18.78 -9.58
CA LEU A 198 10.82 -17.84 -8.69
C LEU A 198 10.03 -18.59 -7.61
N ASN A 199 10.14 -18.09 -6.38
CA ASN A 199 9.32 -18.53 -5.26
C ASN A 199 7.86 -18.08 -5.48
N ALA A 200 6.90 -18.97 -5.23
CA ALA A 200 5.46 -18.67 -5.35
C ALA A 200 5.06 -17.41 -4.56
N ARG A 201 5.67 -17.17 -3.39
CA ARG A 201 5.44 -15.95 -2.59
C ARG A 201 5.72 -14.67 -3.39
N ILE A 202 6.84 -14.63 -4.11
CA ILE A 202 7.23 -13.46 -4.91
C ILE A 202 6.21 -13.23 -6.04
N ILE A 203 5.76 -14.31 -6.68
CA ILE A 203 4.78 -14.25 -7.77
C ILE A 203 3.44 -13.71 -7.25
N ILE A 204 2.95 -14.24 -6.13
CA ILE A 204 1.69 -13.82 -5.52
C ILE A 204 1.74 -12.33 -5.16
N TYR A 205 2.73 -11.90 -4.38
CA TYR A 205 2.82 -10.50 -3.96
C TYR A 205 3.07 -9.54 -5.13
N THR A 206 3.84 -9.95 -6.14
CA THR A 206 4.00 -9.12 -7.35
C THR A 206 2.67 -8.97 -8.07
N THR A 207 1.92 -10.06 -8.26
CA THR A 207 0.60 -10.06 -8.91
C THR A 207 -0.40 -9.21 -8.14
N LEU A 208 -0.47 -9.36 -6.82
CA LEU A 208 -1.34 -8.55 -5.96
C LEU A 208 -1.01 -7.06 -6.06
N ASN A 209 0.28 -6.70 -6.07
CA ASN A 209 0.69 -5.30 -6.28
C ASN A 209 0.20 -4.78 -7.64
N PHE A 210 0.36 -5.55 -8.73
CA PHE A 210 -0.17 -5.15 -10.04
C PHE A 210 -1.67 -4.87 -9.99
N PHE A 211 -2.47 -5.74 -9.37
CA PHE A 211 -3.90 -5.53 -9.20
C PHE A 211 -4.20 -4.26 -8.39
N LEU A 212 -3.56 -4.09 -7.23
CA LEU A 212 -3.76 -2.93 -6.37
C LEU A 212 -3.56 -1.61 -7.13
N TYR A 213 -2.38 -1.47 -7.76
CA TYR A 213 -2.02 -0.23 -8.43
C TYR A 213 -2.78 -0.02 -9.74
N ALA A 214 -3.17 -1.07 -10.44
CA ALA A 214 -4.05 -0.95 -11.61
C ALA A 214 -5.44 -0.42 -11.21
N PHE A 215 -6.02 -0.94 -10.14
CA PHE A 215 -7.31 -0.49 -9.61
C PHE A 215 -7.25 0.94 -9.10
N TRP A 216 -6.19 1.31 -8.39
CA TRP A 216 -5.98 2.69 -7.95
C TRP A 216 -5.76 3.65 -9.13
N ALA A 217 -4.96 3.26 -10.13
CA ALA A 217 -4.79 4.06 -11.34
C ALA A 217 -6.14 4.31 -12.04
N TYR A 218 -6.99 3.28 -12.17
CA TYR A 218 -8.32 3.43 -12.73
C TYR A 218 -9.23 4.30 -11.85
N SER A 219 -9.14 4.19 -10.52
CA SER A 219 -9.81 5.10 -9.58
C SER A 219 -9.45 6.57 -9.85
N PHE A 220 -8.17 6.87 -10.14
CA PHE A 220 -7.72 8.23 -10.46
C PHE A 220 -8.34 8.74 -11.77
N VAL A 221 -8.45 7.86 -12.78
CA VAL A 221 -9.12 8.18 -14.05
C VAL A 221 -10.60 8.49 -13.81
N CYS A 222 -11.31 7.66 -13.05
CA CYS A 222 -12.70 7.89 -12.67
C CYS A 222 -12.86 9.25 -11.97
N ARG A 223 -11.95 9.57 -11.04
CA ARG A 223 -12.00 10.85 -10.33
C ARG A 223 -11.79 12.04 -11.26
N ALA A 224 -10.84 11.94 -12.18
CA ALA A 224 -10.60 12.98 -13.16
C ALA A 224 -11.80 13.20 -14.10
N ARG A 225 -12.54 12.14 -14.45
CA ARG A 225 -13.78 12.23 -15.22
C ARG A 225 -14.91 12.89 -14.43
N GLN A 226 -15.13 12.46 -13.19
CA GLN A 226 -16.15 13.06 -12.32
C GLN A 226 -15.95 14.58 -12.15
N ARG A 227 -14.71 15.03 -12.00
CA ARG A 227 -14.38 16.47 -11.91
C ARG A 227 -14.75 17.24 -13.17
N LYS A 228 -14.61 16.64 -14.36
CA LYS A 228 -14.97 17.29 -15.63
C LYS A 228 -16.48 17.43 -15.81
N LEU A 229 -17.26 16.53 -15.23
CA LEU A 229 -18.73 16.54 -15.29
C LEU A 229 -19.36 17.52 -14.28
N SER A 230 -18.64 17.88 -13.22
CA SER A 230 -19.10 18.81 -12.18
C SER A 230 -18.77 20.29 -12.47
N HIS A 231 -18.23 20.59 -13.66
CA HIS A 231 -17.88 21.93 -14.14
C HIS A 231 -18.71 22.25 -15.38
#